data_AF-A0A1I9YS21-F1
#
_entry.id   AF-A0A1I9YS21-F1
#
_cell.length_a   1.000
_cell.length_b   1.000
_cell.length_c   1.000
_cell.angle_alpha   90.00
_cell.angle_beta   90.00
_cell.angle_gamma   90.00
#
_symmetry.space_group_name_H-M   'P 1'
#
loop_
_entity.id
_entity.type
_entity.pdbx_description
1 polymer ?
#
loop_
_entity_poly.entity_id
_entity_poly.type
_entity_poly.pdbx_seq_one_letter_code
_entity_poly.pdbx_strand_id
1 'polypeptide(L)'
;MTPDKLAEFKRAIQVLVAEAQRNEAPDYPAGFAGEMSAPTLEHNVRKVFLNRLLIALGWNLETTVAEEARVKGDTTLFLDYLGVHLDTRIPLLIFEAKSWEKPFVSASSALGGRQSPEDLIALALNYIKSGNGATPVTGEWIEWLSKLRDYVRTLRDQSNHVVSRVAISSGQWLVIFTEPAAAFLDAADVNSANILVFQTDSFVRESVHIFGQLSYGQLVTDIPSPLRATQLSGYISANAVRRVFRALWTRWEASGSAGVLDTFPQLIVYPAAILERSDGALLQVAEGRSARQFVPADATTLKGHLDAVRQSSDSLLEAIFEQLERRFEVSDLAAFPGFPVTPLRGSRVGLVPEPLQRRVQFVRPWPDRADEFLLVTGASSHFLLEGPTVDPCMGHNWASCQEAGVEVGRAPVIFSSVDPKAFYISGANHHCAHRGIHDRRQGSCYVAAFESFLCCRACIFQQICWPDGAGPALPCGLSN
;
A
#
# COMPACT_ATOMS: atom_id res chain seq x y z
N MET A 1 4.10 -19.14 -9.64
CA MET A 1 5.27 -19.36 -8.76
C MET A 1 6.56 -19.15 -9.57
N THR A 2 7.37 -18.15 -9.24
CA THR A 2 8.70 -17.97 -9.86
C THR A 2 9.71 -18.90 -9.15
N PRO A 3 10.40 -19.82 -9.86
CA PRO A 3 11.35 -20.76 -9.25
C PRO A 3 12.42 -20.10 -8.36
N ASP A 4 12.86 -18.90 -8.74
CA ASP A 4 13.93 -18.17 -8.02
C ASP A 4 13.52 -17.77 -6.60
N LYS A 5 12.29 -17.25 -6.42
CA LYS A 5 11.77 -16.85 -5.10
C LYS A 5 11.62 -18.04 -4.16
N LEU A 6 11.19 -19.19 -4.68
CA LEU A 6 11.10 -20.42 -3.89
C LEU A 6 12.49 -20.91 -3.47
N ALA A 7 13.49 -20.83 -4.35
CA ALA A 7 14.86 -21.20 -4.02
C ALA A 7 15.50 -20.25 -3.00
N GLU A 8 15.19 -18.96 -3.05
CA GLU A 8 15.57 -17.98 -2.03
C GLU A 8 14.92 -18.29 -0.68
N PHE A 9 13.60 -18.52 -0.65
CA PHE A 9 12.88 -18.92 0.55
C PHE A 9 13.49 -20.18 1.19
N LYS A 10 13.73 -21.22 0.39
CA LYS A 10 14.32 -22.48 0.90
C LYS A 10 15.69 -22.25 1.56
N ARG A 11 16.54 -21.42 0.95
CA ARG A 11 17.84 -21.05 1.53
C ARG A 11 17.67 -20.28 2.85
N ALA A 12 16.76 -19.31 2.89
CA ALA A 12 16.49 -18.53 4.09
C ALA A 12 15.97 -19.41 5.25
N ILE A 13 15.04 -20.33 4.97
CA ILE A 13 14.51 -21.27 5.96
C ILE A 13 15.58 -22.22 6.48
N GLN A 14 16.46 -22.72 5.59
CA GLN A 14 17.56 -23.58 6.01
C GLN A 14 18.50 -22.88 6.99
N VAL A 15 18.80 -21.59 6.75
CA VAL A 15 19.60 -20.77 7.68
C VAL A 15 18.85 -20.58 9.01
N LEU A 16 17.56 -20.23 8.96
CA LEU A 16 16.74 -20.00 10.16
C LEU A 16 16.62 -21.24 11.04
N VAL A 17 16.36 -22.41 10.45
CA VAL A 17 16.26 -23.68 11.18
C VAL A 17 17.61 -24.06 11.79
N ALA A 18 18.71 -23.89 11.06
CA ALA A 18 20.04 -24.18 11.59
C ALA A 18 20.44 -23.23 12.74
N GLU A 19 20.07 -21.95 12.67
CA GLU A 19 20.26 -21.00 13.76
C GLU A 19 19.42 -21.35 15.00
N ALA A 20 18.15 -21.70 14.80
CA ALA A 20 17.29 -22.13 15.89
C ALA A 20 17.85 -23.37 16.61
N GLN A 21 18.27 -24.39 15.85
CA GLN A 21 18.87 -25.60 16.40
C GLN A 21 20.19 -25.32 17.15
N ARG A 22 21.01 -24.37 16.68
CA ARG A 22 22.23 -23.96 17.38
C ARG A 22 21.93 -23.28 18.72
N ASN A 23 20.88 -22.46 18.77
CA ASN A 23 20.49 -21.77 19.99
C ASN A 23 19.86 -22.70 21.04
N GLU A 24 19.35 -23.86 20.63
CA GLU A 24 18.85 -24.92 21.51
C GLU A 24 19.94 -25.90 21.99
N ALA A 25 21.14 -25.88 21.41
CA ALA A 25 22.20 -26.81 21.76
C ALA A 25 22.78 -26.48 23.17
N PRO A 26 22.88 -27.46 24.10
CA PRO A 26 23.30 -27.22 25.49
C PRO A 26 24.72 -26.63 25.68
N ASP A 27 25.59 -26.72 24.67
CA ASP A 27 27.05 -26.50 24.80
C ASP A 27 27.63 -25.46 23.81
N TYR A 28 26.85 -24.53 23.28
CA TYR A 28 27.42 -23.51 22.38
C TYR A 28 28.19 -22.44 23.19
N PRO A 29 29.49 -22.20 22.92
CA PRO A 29 30.25 -21.19 23.65
C PRO A 29 29.70 -19.80 23.33
N ALA A 30 29.40 -19.05 24.39
CA ALA A 30 29.25 -17.60 24.35
C ALA A 30 30.36 -16.99 23.47
N GLY A 31 30.01 -16.11 22.54
CA GLY A 31 30.94 -15.57 21.54
C GLY A 31 32.12 -14.82 22.18
N PHE A 32 31.97 -14.42 23.45
CA PHE A 32 32.99 -13.81 24.29
C PHE A 32 32.63 -13.96 25.78
N ALA A 33 33.64 -13.95 26.65
CA ALA A 33 33.48 -14.09 28.09
C ALA A 33 32.57 -12.98 28.67
N GLY A 34 31.39 -13.37 29.18
CA GLY A 34 30.39 -12.47 29.75
C GLY A 34 29.05 -12.44 29.01
N GLU A 35 28.94 -13.05 27.84
CA GLU A 35 27.66 -13.21 27.14
C GLU A 35 26.88 -14.37 27.79
N MET A 36 25.88 -14.02 28.61
CA MET A 36 24.84 -14.99 28.96
C MET A 36 24.05 -15.27 27.68
N SER A 37 24.07 -16.52 27.19
CA SER A 37 23.07 -16.98 26.22
C SER A 37 21.71 -16.84 26.89
N ALA A 38 21.03 -15.71 26.62
CA ALA A 38 19.76 -15.42 27.25
C ALA A 38 18.76 -16.46 26.71
N PRO A 39 18.07 -17.21 27.59
CA PRO A 39 17.00 -18.08 27.13
C PRO A 39 16.05 -17.25 26.27
N THR A 40 15.63 -17.83 25.16
CA THR A 40 14.75 -17.24 24.13
C THR A 40 13.40 -16.83 24.73
N LEU A 41 13.38 -15.71 25.46
CA LEU A 41 12.17 -15.02 25.92
C LEU A 41 11.24 -14.80 24.71
N GLU A 42 9.93 -14.91 24.92
CA GLU A 42 8.86 -14.75 23.91
C GLU A 42 9.10 -13.58 22.93
N HIS A 43 9.63 -12.45 23.43
CA HIS A 43 9.95 -11.29 22.60
C HIS A 43 11.04 -11.56 21.53
N ASN A 44 12.03 -12.41 21.84
CA ASN A 44 13.16 -12.72 20.97
C ASN A 44 12.77 -13.68 19.85
N VAL A 45 11.86 -14.61 20.09
CA VAL A 45 11.39 -15.59 19.09
C VAL A 45 10.59 -14.88 17.99
N ARG A 46 9.71 -13.97 18.40
CA ARG A 46 8.90 -13.13 17.51
C ARG A 46 9.78 -12.28 16.59
N LYS A 47 10.76 -11.56 17.15
CA LYS A 47 11.64 -10.67 16.38
C LYS A 47 12.72 -11.39 15.57
N VAL A 48 13.29 -12.50 16.07
CA VAL A 48 14.46 -13.13 15.44
C VAL A 48 14.05 -14.23 14.46
N PHE A 49 12.98 -14.99 14.71
CA PHE A 49 12.58 -16.08 13.82
C PHE A 49 11.39 -15.70 12.93
N LEU A 50 10.26 -15.30 13.52
CA LEU A 50 9.01 -15.09 12.77
C LEU A 50 9.07 -13.90 11.81
N ASN A 51 9.70 -12.78 12.21
CA ASN A 51 9.90 -11.65 11.30
C ASN A 51 10.72 -12.06 10.06
N ARG A 52 11.80 -12.83 10.24
CA ARG A 52 12.63 -13.31 9.13
C ARG A 52 11.93 -14.36 8.29
N LEU A 53 11.08 -15.20 8.88
CA LEU A 53 10.20 -16.12 8.16
C LEU A 53 9.23 -15.34 7.24
N LEU A 54 8.54 -14.33 7.77
CA LEU A 54 7.61 -13.50 6.99
C LEU A 54 8.33 -12.74 5.87
N ILE A 55 9.51 -12.17 6.14
CA ILE A 55 10.35 -11.53 5.12
C ILE A 55 10.74 -12.52 4.03
N ALA A 56 11.17 -13.73 4.39
CA ALA A 56 11.52 -14.78 3.42
C ALA A 56 10.31 -15.24 2.58
N LEU A 57 9.10 -15.18 3.15
CA LEU A 57 7.84 -15.41 2.43
C LEU A 57 7.44 -14.23 1.52
N GLY A 58 8.24 -13.17 1.46
CA GLY A 58 8.03 -12.00 0.58
C GLY A 58 7.13 -10.93 1.18
N TRP A 59 6.85 -10.98 2.49
CA TRP A 59 6.13 -9.92 3.20
C TRP A 59 7.07 -8.78 3.59
N ASN A 60 6.56 -7.55 3.55
CA ASN A 60 7.28 -6.36 3.98
C ASN A 60 6.65 -5.86 5.30
N LEU A 61 7.43 -5.85 6.37
CA LEU A 61 6.96 -5.49 7.72
C LEU A 61 6.66 -3.99 7.89
N GLU A 62 7.11 -3.15 6.96
CA GLU A 62 6.82 -1.72 6.97
C GLU A 62 5.55 -1.38 6.19
N THR A 63 5.21 -2.19 5.18
CA THR A 63 4.14 -1.86 4.23
C THR A 63 3.03 -2.91 4.15
N THR A 64 3.32 -4.20 3.98
CA THR A 64 2.31 -5.25 3.73
C THR A 64 1.94 -6.07 4.97
N VAL A 65 2.63 -5.88 6.10
CA VAL A 65 2.29 -6.49 7.39
C VAL A 65 2.12 -5.42 8.46
N ALA A 66 1.04 -5.52 9.22
CA ALA A 66 0.85 -4.76 10.44
C ALA A 66 1.14 -5.66 11.65
N GLU A 67 2.28 -5.46 12.33
CA GLU A 67 2.56 -6.09 13.64
C GLU A 67 1.69 -5.47 14.73
N GLU A 68 1.19 -6.26 15.68
CA GLU A 68 0.33 -5.79 16.78
C GLU A 68 -0.89 -5.01 16.28
N ALA A 69 -1.49 -5.50 15.19
CA ALA A 69 -2.60 -4.84 14.54
C ALA A 69 -3.79 -4.76 15.51
N ARG A 70 -4.25 -3.52 15.73
CA ARG A 70 -5.43 -3.24 16.55
C ARG A 70 -6.67 -3.37 15.70
N VAL A 71 -7.54 -4.28 16.05
CA VAL A 71 -8.84 -4.49 15.40
C VAL A 71 -9.94 -4.12 16.41
N LYS A 72 -10.70 -3.07 16.10
CA LYS A 72 -11.74 -2.53 17.00
C LYS A 72 -13.10 -3.18 16.72
N GLY A 73 -13.47 -4.22 17.47
CA GLY A 73 -14.86 -4.69 17.56
C GLY A 73 -15.55 -4.11 18.80
N ASP A 74 -16.39 -4.90 19.47
CA ASP A 74 -16.94 -4.58 20.81
C ASP A 74 -15.82 -4.46 21.87
N THR A 75 -14.72 -5.18 21.67
CA THR A 75 -13.45 -5.05 22.40
C THR A 75 -12.29 -4.83 21.41
N THR A 76 -11.19 -4.21 21.86
CA THR A 76 -9.97 -4.07 21.03
C THR A 76 -9.18 -5.37 21.05
N LEU A 77 -9.01 -5.98 19.88
CA LEU A 77 -8.21 -7.19 19.68
C LEU A 77 -6.82 -6.82 19.13
N PHE A 78 -5.79 -7.59 19.52
CA PHE A 78 -4.39 -7.37 19.15
C PHE A 78 -3.85 -8.57 18.39
N LEU A 79 -3.83 -8.51 17.07
CA LEU A 79 -3.27 -9.57 16.24
C LEU A 79 -1.76 -9.42 16.18
N ASP A 80 -1.02 -10.54 16.26
CA ASP A 80 0.43 -10.47 16.24
C ASP A 80 0.95 -9.96 14.89
N TYR A 81 0.43 -10.50 13.80
CA TYR A 81 0.69 -10.02 12.45
C TYR A 81 -0.58 -10.11 11.60
N LEU A 82 -0.90 -9.00 10.94
CA LEU A 82 -1.93 -8.93 9.91
C LEU A 82 -1.28 -8.60 8.57
N GLY A 83 -1.20 -9.60 7.69
CA GLY A 83 -0.78 -9.43 6.31
C GLY A 83 -1.94 -8.92 5.45
N VAL A 84 -1.69 -7.87 4.67
CA VAL A 84 -2.67 -7.21 3.83
C VAL A 84 -2.14 -7.00 2.42
N HIS A 85 -3.06 -6.91 1.45
CA HIS A 85 -2.71 -6.48 0.11
C HIS A 85 -2.12 -5.07 0.13
N LEU A 86 -1.00 -4.83 -0.57
CA LEU A 86 -0.33 -3.53 -0.59
C LEU A 86 -1.28 -2.41 -1.04
N ASP A 87 -1.91 -2.58 -2.20
CA ASP A 87 -2.83 -1.60 -2.76
C ASP A 87 -4.20 -1.57 -2.07
N THR A 88 -4.95 -2.67 -2.02
CA THR A 88 -6.34 -2.64 -1.55
C THR A 88 -6.48 -2.64 -0.02
N ARG A 89 -5.41 -2.96 0.72
CA ARG A 89 -5.41 -3.17 2.17
C ARG A 89 -6.36 -4.26 2.66
N ILE A 90 -6.90 -5.07 1.75
CA ILE A 90 -7.72 -6.24 2.10
C ILE A 90 -6.86 -7.21 2.93
N PRO A 91 -7.38 -7.75 4.04
CA PRO A 91 -6.63 -8.66 4.87
C PRO A 91 -6.48 -10.03 4.16
N LEU A 92 -5.25 -10.52 4.06
CA LEU A 92 -4.91 -11.75 3.34
C LEU A 92 -4.42 -12.84 4.29
N LEU A 93 -3.70 -12.46 5.35
CA LEU A 93 -3.07 -13.38 6.28
C LEU A 93 -3.25 -12.91 7.72
N ILE A 94 -3.74 -13.78 8.59
CA ILE A 94 -3.53 -13.67 10.04
C ILE A 94 -2.37 -14.61 10.39
N PHE A 95 -1.35 -14.09 11.07
CA PHE A 95 -0.28 -14.92 11.61
C PHE A 95 -0.16 -14.64 13.10
N GLU A 96 -0.52 -15.62 13.93
CA GLU A 96 -0.42 -15.55 15.39
C GLU A 96 0.92 -16.15 15.85
N ALA A 97 1.62 -15.45 16.72
CA ALA A 97 2.86 -15.89 17.30
C ALA A 97 2.64 -16.56 18.66
N LYS A 98 3.52 -17.50 18.97
CA LYS A 98 3.64 -18.12 20.29
C LYS A 98 5.10 -18.14 20.71
N SER A 99 5.32 -18.20 22.01
CA SER A 99 6.65 -18.40 22.60
C SER A 99 7.21 -19.75 22.17
N TRP A 100 8.53 -19.86 22.11
CA TRP A 100 9.22 -21.02 21.53
C TRP A 100 8.97 -22.32 22.30
N GLU A 101 8.83 -22.21 23.63
CA GLU A 101 8.58 -23.33 24.55
C GLU A 101 7.13 -23.86 24.50
N LYS A 102 6.26 -23.25 23.68
CA LYS A 102 4.85 -23.62 23.63
C LYS A 102 4.64 -25.00 23.01
N PRO A 103 3.85 -25.87 23.67
CA PRO A 103 3.77 -27.27 23.30
C PRO A 103 3.10 -27.49 21.96
N PHE A 104 3.53 -28.54 21.27
CA PHE A 104 2.82 -29.07 20.11
C PHE A 104 1.42 -29.57 20.48
N VAL A 105 0.49 -29.58 19.52
CA VAL A 105 -0.88 -30.06 19.76
C VAL A 105 -0.88 -31.52 20.23
N SER A 106 -1.67 -31.79 21.26
CA SER A 106 -1.82 -33.12 21.85
C SER A 106 -3.27 -33.36 22.26
N ALA A 107 -3.70 -34.62 22.18
CA ALA A 107 -5.01 -35.04 22.61
C ALA A 107 -5.18 -34.81 24.11
N SER A 108 -6.39 -34.46 24.54
CA SER A 108 -6.71 -34.47 25.96
C SER A 108 -6.65 -35.90 26.50
N SER A 109 -6.38 -36.05 27.79
CA SER A 109 -6.39 -37.36 28.47
C SER A 109 -7.72 -38.10 28.34
N ALA A 110 -8.82 -37.40 28.02
CA ALA A 110 -10.15 -37.96 27.89
C ALA A 110 -10.42 -38.62 26.52
N LEU A 111 -9.68 -38.27 25.47
CA LEU A 111 -10.03 -38.65 24.09
C LEU A 111 -9.34 -39.91 23.54
N GLY A 112 -8.53 -40.59 24.37
CA GLY A 112 -7.92 -41.91 24.15
C GLY A 112 -7.86 -42.43 22.71
N GLY A 113 -6.79 -42.11 21.96
CA GLY A 113 -6.59 -42.59 20.60
C GLY A 113 -5.41 -41.93 19.89
N ARG A 114 -4.88 -42.56 18.83
CA ARG A 114 -3.81 -42.01 18.00
C ARG A 114 -4.43 -41.27 16.80
N GLN A 115 -4.77 -40.01 17.00
CA GLN A 115 -5.27 -39.12 15.94
C GLN A 115 -4.12 -38.32 15.33
N SER A 116 -4.28 -37.89 14.07
CA SER A 116 -3.35 -36.95 13.47
C SER A 116 -3.47 -35.57 14.13
N PRO A 117 -2.41 -34.75 14.16
CA PRO A 117 -2.48 -33.36 14.61
C PRO A 117 -3.58 -32.55 13.91
N GLU A 118 -3.77 -32.77 12.62
CA GLU A 118 -4.78 -32.14 11.78
C GLU A 118 -6.20 -32.49 12.25
N ASP A 119 -6.46 -33.77 12.52
CA ASP A 119 -7.76 -34.24 13.04
C ASP A 119 -8.04 -33.70 14.44
N LEU A 120 -7.03 -33.63 15.31
CA LEU A 120 -7.18 -33.05 16.65
C LEU A 120 -7.57 -31.58 16.60
N ILE A 121 -6.96 -30.80 15.71
CA ILE A 121 -7.29 -29.38 15.53
C ILE A 121 -8.69 -29.22 14.91
N ALA A 122 -9.06 -30.06 13.94
CA ALA A 122 -10.39 -30.05 13.35
C ALA A 122 -11.48 -30.34 14.41
N LEU A 123 -11.27 -31.37 15.24
CA LEU A 123 -12.16 -31.70 16.35
C LEU A 123 -12.25 -30.56 17.38
N ALA A 124 -11.13 -29.91 17.68
CA ALA A 124 -11.09 -28.75 18.58
C ALA A 124 -11.92 -27.58 18.04
N LEU A 125 -11.84 -27.29 16.75
CA LEU A 125 -12.66 -26.26 16.12
C LEU A 125 -14.14 -26.62 16.11
N ASN A 126 -14.49 -27.88 15.82
CA ASN A 126 -15.88 -28.34 15.89
C ASN A 126 -16.44 -28.21 17.32
N TYR A 127 -15.65 -28.58 18.34
CA TYR A 127 -16.00 -28.38 19.75
C TYR A 127 -16.22 -26.89 20.09
N ILE A 128 -15.33 -26.00 19.62
CA ILE A 128 -15.46 -24.54 19.83
C ILE A 128 -16.71 -23.98 19.12
N LYS A 129 -17.06 -24.52 17.95
CA LYS A 129 -18.27 -24.11 17.20
C LYS A 129 -19.55 -24.57 17.88
N SER A 130 -19.60 -25.81 18.35
CA SER A 130 -20.80 -26.42 18.93
C SER A 130 -21.01 -26.05 20.40
N GLY A 131 -19.93 -25.76 21.13
CA GLY A 131 -19.97 -25.49 22.58
C GLY A 131 -20.32 -26.72 23.43
N ASN A 132 -20.24 -27.93 22.87
CA ASN A 132 -20.63 -29.17 23.53
C ASN A 132 -19.65 -30.33 23.27
N GLY A 133 -19.68 -31.35 24.14
CA GLY A 133 -18.83 -32.53 24.03
C GLY A 133 -17.60 -32.51 24.96
N ALA A 134 -16.74 -33.50 24.82
CA ALA A 134 -15.48 -33.59 25.56
C ALA A 134 -14.40 -32.75 24.86
N THR A 135 -13.56 -32.06 25.64
CA THR A 135 -12.49 -31.22 25.11
C THR A 135 -11.45 -32.08 24.39
N PRO A 136 -11.18 -31.87 23.09
CA PRO A 136 -10.33 -32.79 22.32
C PRO A 136 -8.84 -32.56 22.47
N VAL A 137 -8.45 -31.34 22.82
CA VAL A 137 -7.05 -30.92 23.00
C VAL A 137 -6.89 -30.21 24.34
N THR A 138 -5.67 -29.80 24.68
CA THR A 138 -5.39 -29.04 25.90
C THR A 138 -6.16 -27.71 25.92
N GLY A 139 -6.50 -27.22 27.12
CA GLY A 139 -7.23 -25.95 27.27
C GLY A 139 -6.52 -24.76 26.62
N GLU A 140 -5.19 -24.74 26.66
CA GLU A 140 -4.38 -23.70 26.02
C GLU A 140 -4.60 -23.65 24.49
N TRP A 141 -4.67 -24.80 23.81
CA TRP A 141 -4.99 -24.85 22.38
C TRP A 141 -6.43 -24.43 22.09
N ILE A 142 -7.39 -24.75 22.97
CA ILE A 142 -8.78 -24.27 22.84
C ILE A 142 -8.84 -22.74 22.91
N GLU A 143 -8.11 -22.13 23.83
CA GLU A 143 -8.04 -20.67 23.95
C GLU A 143 -7.44 -20.03 22.69
N TRP A 144 -6.34 -20.57 22.16
CA TRP A 144 -5.70 -20.05 20.96
C TRP A 144 -6.61 -20.15 19.73
N LEU A 145 -7.26 -21.29 19.51
CA LEU A 145 -8.17 -21.50 18.39
C LEU A 145 -9.42 -20.63 18.51
N SER A 146 -9.94 -20.43 19.73
CA SER A 146 -11.07 -19.53 19.99
C SER A 146 -10.70 -18.08 19.67
N LYS A 147 -9.50 -17.64 20.08
CA LYS A 147 -8.97 -16.30 19.77
C LYS A 147 -8.81 -16.08 18.27
N LEU A 148 -8.27 -17.07 17.53
CA LEU A 148 -8.19 -17.01 16.07
C LEU A 148 -9.57 -16.91 15.41
N ARG A 149 -10.57 -17.65 15.92
CA ARG A 149 -11.96 -17.55 15.45
C ARG A 149 -12.51 -16.12 15.59
N ASP A 150 -12.28 -15.50 16.75
CA ASP A 150 -12.70 -14.12 17.00
C ASP A 150 -12.01 -13.13 16.05
N TYR A 151 -10.73 -13.36 15.73
CA TYR A 151 -9.98 -12.54 14.78
C TYR A 151 -10.55 -12.63 13.37
N VAL A 152 -10.80 -13.84 12.88
CA VAL A 152 -11.38 -14.08 11.55
C VAL A 152 -12.78 -13.45 11.45
N ARG A 153 -13.62 -13.64 12.47
CA ARG A 153 -14.98 -13.06 12.50
C ARG A 153 -14.94 -11.54 12.48
N THR A 154 -14.14 -10.93 13.36
CA THR A 154 -14.08 -9.48 13.49
C THR A 154 -13.52 -8.81 12.23
N LEU A 155 -12.50 -9.41 11.60
CA LEU A 155 -11.94 -8.88 10.34
C LEU A 155 -12.93 -9.00 9.18
N ARG A 156 -13.68 -10.12 9.08
CA ARG A 156 -14.76 -10.25 8.10
C ARG A 156 -15.79 -9.15 8.28
N ASP A 157 -16.25 -8.93 9.51
CA ASP A 157 -17.32 -7.96 9.79
C ASP A 157 -16.90 -6.51 9.50
N GLN A 158 -15.62 -6.19 9.66
CA GLN A 158 -15.08 -4.85 9.35
C GLN A 158 -14.75 -4.62 7.89
N SER A 159 -14.24 -5.65 7.20
CA SER A 159 -13.71 -5.51 5.84
C SER A 159 -14.64 -6.07 4.76
N ASN A 160 -15.72 -6.77 5.13
CA ASN A 160 -16.52 -7.62 4.23
C ASN A 160 -15.70 -8.68 3.47
N HIS A 161 -14.48 -8.97 3.91
CA HIS A 161 -13.59 -9.96 3.32
C HIS A 161 -13.12 -10.96 4.38
N VAL A 162 -13.16 -12.25 4.04
CA VAL A 162 -12.52 -13.28 4.84
C VAL A 162 -11.05 -13.37 4.42
N VAL A 163 -10.16 -13.48 5.39
CA VAL A 163 -8.72 -13.67 5.15
C VAL A 163 -8.47 -14.94 4.36
N SER A 164 -7.54 -14.87 3.41
CA SER A 164 -7.17 -16.03 2.58
C SER A 164 -6.52 -17.13 3.40
N ARG A 165 -5.70 -16.78 4.40
CA ARG A 165 -5.02 -17.73 5.27
C ARG A 165 -5.00 -17.29 6.72
N VAL A 166 -4.98 -18.28 7.60
CA VAL A 166 -4.65 -18.12 9.01
C VAL A 166 -3.50 -19.06 9.32
N ALA A 167 -2.50 -18.57 10.05
CA ALA A 167 -1.39 -19.37 10.54
C ALA A 167 -1.13 -19.06 12.02
N ILE A 168 -0.64 -20.07 12.75
CA ILE A 168 -0.15 -19.92 14.12
C ILE A 168 1.15 -20.71 14.26
N SER A 169 2.15 -20.12 14.92
CA SER A 169 3.47 -20.73 15.06
C SER A 169 4.20 -20.31 16.33
N SER A 170 4.92 -21.26 16.93
CA SER A 170 5.92 -21.02 17.98
C SER A 170 7.35 -20.92 17.42
N GLY A 171 7.55 -21.17 16.13
CA GLY A 171 8.86 -21.44 15.53
C GLY A 171 9.30 -22.91 15.64
N GLN A 172 8.85 -23.64 16.67
CA GLN A 172 9.01 -25.11 16.79
C GLN A 172 8.00 -25.91 15.95
N TRP A 173 6.85 -25.30 15.69
CA TRP A 173 5.78 -25.84 14.87
C TRP A 173 5.03 -24.73 14.15
N LEU A 174 4.32 -25.10 13.08
CA LEU A 174 3.51 -24.19 12.27
C LEU A 174 2.22 -24.90 11.89
N VAL A 175 1.08 -24.25 12.16
CA VAL A 175 -0.25 -24.69 11.70
C VAL A 175 -0.76 -23.67 10.71
N ILE A 176 -1.25 -24.14 9.56
CA ILE A 176 -1.84 -23.32 8.50
C ILE A 176 -3.26 -23.78 8.23
N PHE A 177 -4.21 -22.85 8.24
CA PHE A 177 -5.59 -23.05 7.81
C PHE A 177 -5.74 -22.51 6.38
N THR A 178 -6.00 -23.40 5.42
CA THR A 178 -6.10 -23.04 4.01
C THR A 178 -7.46 -22.45 3.63
N GLU A 179 -8.51 -22.79 4.39
CA GLU A 179 -9.88 -22.31 4.20
C GLU A 179 -10.46 -21.72 5.51
N PRO A 180 -10.09 -20.47 5.88
CA PRO A 180 -10.48 -19.89 7.16
C PRO A 180 -11.99 -19.74 7.36
N ALA A 181 -12.77 -19.50 6.30
CA ALA A 181 -14.24 -19.46 6.39
C ALA A 181 -14.81 -20.80 6.89
N ALA A 182 -14.43 -21.89 6.21
CA ALA A 182 -14.85 -23.25 6.57
C ALA A 182 -14.35 -23.64 7.97
N ALA A 183 -13.10 -23.27 8.32
CA ALA A 183 -12.50 -23.62 9.60
C ALA A 183 -13.14 -22.88 10.79
N PHE A 184 -13.47 -21.60 10.66
CA PHE A 184 -13.82 -20.74 11.81
C PHE A 184 -15.25 -20.20 11.81
N LEU A 185 -15.86 -20.01 10.64
CA LEU A 185 -17.12 -19.29 10.49
C LEU A 185 -18.30 -20.20 10.16
N ASP A 186 -18.10 -21.16 9.27
CA ASP A 186 -19.18 -21.99 8.75
C ASP A 186 -19.71 -22.96 9.80
N ALA A 187 -21.00 -23.27 9.71
CA ALA A 187 -21.65 -24.23 10.61
C ALA A 187 -21.29 -25.70 10.32
N ALA A 188 -20.71 -25.98 9.15
CA ALA A 188 -20.27 -27.32 8.78
C ALA A 188 -19.05 -27.78 9.59
N ASP A 189 -18.92 -29.10 9.70
CA ASP A 189 -17.77 -29.73 10.33
C ASP A 189 -16.47 -29.38 9.59
N VAL A 190 -15.42 -29.09 10.36
CA VAL A 190 -14.11 -28.75 9.84
C VAL A 190 -13.46 -29.97 9.18
N ASN A 191 -13.07 -29.81 7.92
CA ASN A 191 -12.31 -30.80 7.18
C ASN A 191 -10.81 -30.70 7.54
N SER A 192 -10.24 -31.76 8.12
CA SER A 192 -8.83 -31.81 8.51
C SER A 192 -7.87 -31.67 7.32
N ALA A 193 -8.30 -31.99 6.09
CA ALA A 193 -7.50 -31.77 4.88
C ALA A 193 -7.19 -30.29 4.59
N ASN A 194 -7.93 -29.36 5.20
CA ASN A 194 -7.70 -27.91 5.08
C ASN A 194 -6.80 -27.35 6.19
N ILE A 195 -6.22 -28.22 7.01
CA ILE A 195 -5.29 -27.89 8.08
C ILE A 195 -3.97 -28.55 7.75
N LEU A 196 -2.89 -27.76 7.72
CA LEU A 196 -1.54 -28.26 7.49
C LEU A 196 -0.72 -28.04 8.74
N VAL A 197 -0.06 -29.09 9.25
CA VAL A 197 0.76 -29.02 10.45
C VAL A 197 2.20 -29.41 10.12
N PHE A 198 3.14 -28.56 10.53
CA PHE A 198 4.57 -28.74 10.31
C PHE A 198 5.33 -28.64 11.63
N GLN A 199 6.40 -29.42 11.76
CA GLN A 199 7.41 -29.28 12.81
C GLN A 199 8.69 -28.68 12.20
N THR A 200 9.51 -28.02 12.99
CA THR A 200 10.68 -27.27 12.49
C THR A 200 11.63 -28.11 11.64
N ASP A 201 11.79 -29.39 11.99
CA ASP A 201 12.62 -30.34 11.24
C ASP A 201 12.10 -30.62 9.81
N SER A 202 10.81 -30.37 9.56
CA SER A 202 10.19 -30.51 8.25
C SER A 202 10.18 -29.23 7.43
N PHE A 203 10.43 -28.05 8.00
CA PHE A 203 10.26 -26.76 7.29
C PHE A 203 11.09 -26.67 6.00
N VAL A 204 12.33 -27.17 6.00
CA VAL A 204 13.20 -27.15 4.81
C VAL A 204 12.72 -28.13 3.74
N ARG A 205 12.22 -29.31 4.16
CA ARG A 205 11.69 -30.33 3.26
C ARG A 205 10.36 -29.88 2.63
N GLU A 206 9.50 -29.30 3.46
CA GLU A 206 8.15 -28.84 3.11
C GLU A 206 8.12 -27.38 2.64
N SER A 207 9.28 -26.77 2.34
CA SER A 207 9.36 -25.36 1.94
C SER A 207 8.45 -25.03 0.74
N VAL A 208 8.26 -25.98 -0.19
CA VAL A 208 7.34 -25.80 -1.34
C VAL A 208 5.90 -25.59 -0.86
N HIS A 209 5.44 -26.44 0.06
CA HIS A 209 4.08 -26.37 0.61
C HIS A 209 3.90 -25.09 1.46
N ILE A 210 4.85 -24.81 2.36
CA ILE A 210 4.78 -23.61 3.22
C ILE A 210 4.77 -22.33 2.36
N PHE A 211 5.68 -22.24 1.38
CA PHE A 211 5.75 -21.09 0.48
C PHE A 211 4.48 -20.95 -0.37
N GLY A 212 3.98 -22.05 -0.90
CA GLY A 212 2.75 -22.09 -1.70
C GLY A 212 1.53 -21.59 -0.92
N GLN A 213 1.50 -21.79 0.39
CA GLN A 213 0.39 -21.39 1.23
C GLN A 213 0.53 -20.01 1.86
N LEU A 214 1.73 -19.53 2.20
CA LEU A 214 1.89 -18.32 3.01
C LEU A 214 2.61 -17.17 2.30
N SER A 215 3.23 -17.39 1.14
CA SER A 215 3.99 -16.32 0.49
C SER A 215 3.09 -15.21 -0.01
N TYR A 216 3.55 -13.96 0.14
CA TYR A 216 2.81 -12.77 -0.29
C TYR A 216 2.34 -12.91 -1.74
N GLY A 217 3.23 -13.27 -2.66
CA GLY A 217 2.91 -13.43 -4.08
C GLY A 217 2.06 -14.67 -4.45
N GLN A 218 1.70 -15.53 -3.50
CA GLN A 218 0.68 -16.57 -3.72
C GLN A 218 -0.68 -16.17 -3.13
N LEU A 219 -0.67 -15.39 -2.05
CA LEU A 219 -1.88 -14.91 -1.40
C LEU A 219 -2.44 -13.65 -2.04
N VAL A 220 -1.58 -12.87 -2.67
CA VAL A 220 -2.01 -11.80 -3.56
C VAL A 220 -2.33 -12.43 -4.90
N THR A 221 -3.61 -12.33 -5.29
CA THR A 221 -3.96 -12.47 -6.71
C THR A 221 -3.48 -11.20 -7.38
N ASP A 222 -2.18 -11.14 -7.74
CA ASP A 222 -1.56 -9.96 -8.31
C ASP A 222 -2.29 -9.61 -9.61
N ILE A 223 -3.09 -8.54 -9.57
CA ILE A 223 -3.50 -7.85 -10.78
C ILE A 223 -2.27 -7.02 -11.17
N PRO A 224 -1.64 -7.29 -12.33
CA PRO A 224 -0.48 -6.52 -12.75
C PRO A 224 -0.81 -5.03 -12.75
N SER A 225 0.07 -4.21 -12.17
CA SER A 225 -0.15 -2.77 -12.08
C SER A 225 1.06 -2.02 -12.64
N PRO A 226 0.86 -1.11 -13.62
CA PRO A 226 -0.39 -0.88 -14.33
C PRO A 226 -0.74 -2.04 -15.29
N LEU A 227 -2.04 -2.23 -15.55
CA LEU A 227 -2.55 -3.05 -16.64
C LEU A 227 -2.39 -2.31 -17.97
N ARG A 228 -2.12 -3.04 -19.05
CA ARG A 228 -2.40 -2.56 -20.41
C ARG A 228 -3.88 -2.71 -20.71
N ALA A 229 -4.43 -1.92 -21.63
CA ALA A 229 -5.84 -2.02 -21.99
C ALA A 229 -6.19 -3.45 -22.43
N THR A 230 -5.32 -4.06 -23.25
CA THR A 230 -5.44 -5.45 -23.75
C THR A 230 -5.43 -6.54 -22.66
N GLN A 231 -5.09 -6.21 -21.41
CA GLN A 231 -5.08 -7.16 -20.30
C GLN A 231 -6.37 -7.08 -19.48
N LEU A 232 -7.19 -6.04 -19.64
CA LEU A 232 -8.32 -5.74 -18.75
C LEU A 232 -9.36 -6.85 -18.66
N SER A 233 -9.77 -7.41 -19.80
CA SER A 233 -10.79 -8.46 -19.86
C SER A 233 -10.42 -9.73 -19.07
N GLY A 234 -9.13 -9.94 -18.81
CA GLY A 234 -8.64 -11.04 -17.97
C GLY A 234 -8.79 -10.80 -16.46
N TYR A 235 -9.03 -9.56 -16.01
CA TYR A 235 -9.07 -9.20 -14.59
C TYR A 235 -10.38 -8.54 -14.14
N ILE A 236 -11.16 -7.99 -15.07
CA ILE A 236 -12.41 -7.28 -14.76
C ILE A 236 -13.40 -7.39 -15.92
N SER A 237 -14.68 -7.59 -15.59
CA SER A 237 -15.77 -7.48 -16.56
C SER A 237 -16.39 -6.07 -16.53
N ALA A 238 -17.03 -5.68 -17.64
CA ALA A 238 -17.68 -4.37 -17.74
C ALA A 238 -18.72 -4.11 -16.64
N ASN A 239 -19.39 -5.16 -16.15
CA ASN A 239 -20.40 -5.05 -15.09
C ASN A 239 -19.81 -4.82 -13.69
N ALA A 240 -18.53 -5.16 -13.51
CA ALA A 240 -17.81 -4.92 -12.26
C ALA A 240 -17.20 -3.52 -12.19
N VAL A 241 -17.19 -2.75 -13.29
CA VAL A 241 -16.71 -1.36 -13.31
C VAL A 241 -17.78 -0.44 -12.73
N ARG A 242 -17.46 0.22 -11.62
CA ARG A 242 -18.30 1.24 -10.98
C ARG A 242 -18.08 2.62 -11.57
N ARG A 243 -16.81 3.02 -11.74
CA ARG A 243 -16.41 4.35 -12.25
C ARG A 243 -15.11 4.27 -13.04
N VAL A 244 -14.91 5.23 -13.93
CA VAL A 244 -13.70 5.40 -14.72
C VAL A 244 -13.19 6.82 -14.56
N PHE A 245 -11.90 7.00 -14.28
CA PHE A 245 -11.27 8.31 -14.14
C PHE A 245 -10.06 8.40 -15.07
N ARG A 246 -9.79 9.59 -15.62
CA ARG A 246 -8.47 9.86 -16.20
C ARG A 246 -7.44 10.01 -15.09
N ALA A 247 -6.22 9.65 -15.44
CA ALA A 247 -5.05 9.84 -14.61
C ALA A 247 -3.84 10.19 -15.47
N LEU A 248 -2.80 10.65 -14.80
CA LEU A 248 -1.48 10.84 -15.37
C LEU A 248 -0.46 10.11 -14.51
N TRP A 249 0.37 9.29 -15.15
CA TRP A 249 1.65 8.96 -14.56
C TRP A 249 2.60 10.13 -14.82
N THR A 250 3.18 10.70 -13.78
CA THR A 250 4.09 11.83 -13.86
C THR A 250 5.44 11.42 -13.29
N ARG A 251 6.49 11.63 -14.07
CA ARG A 251 7.87 11.47 -13.66
C ARG A 251 8.53 12.83 -13.61
N TRP A 252 9.18 13.13 -12.51
CA TRP A 252 10.01 14.31 -12.35
C TRP A 252 11.47 13.90 -12.39
N GLU A 253 12.26 14.49 -13.28
CA GLU A 253 13.66 14.11 -13.44
C GLU A 253 14.56 15.35 -13.36
N ALA A 254 15.65 15.26 -12.59
CA ALA A 254 16.75 16.20 -12.69
C ALA A 254 17.63 15.79 -13.88
N SER A 255 17.64 16.60 -14.93
CA SER A 255 18.44 16.38 -16.13
C SER A 255 19.61 17.36 -16.19
N GLY A 256 20.65 17.04 -16.95
CA GLY A 256 21.89 17.82 -17.03
C GLY A 256 23.07 17.12 -16.34
N SER A 257 24.12 17.88 -16.01
CA SER A 257 25.35 17.35 -15.42
C SER A 257 25.53 17.83 -14.00
N ALA A 258 25.22 16.97 -13.03
CA ALA A 258 25.49 17.23 -11.62
C ALA A 258 27.02 17.38 -11.40
N GLY A 259 27.51 18.62 -11.40
CA GLY A 259 28.90 18.97 -11.07
C GLY A 259 29.71 19.65 -12.17
N VAL A 260 29.24 19.71 -13.41
CA VAL A 260 29.98 20.33 -14.53
C VAL A 260 29.17 21.39 -15.30
N LEU A 261 27.85 21.20 -15.41
CA LEU A 261 26.95 22.09 -16.15
C LEU A 261 25.65 22.32 -15.37
N ASP A 262 24.76 23.13 -15.92
CA ASP A 262 23.45 23.38 -15.32
C ASP A 262 22.63 22.09 -15.23
N THR A 263 21.88 21.99 -14.13
CA THR A 263 20.87 20.95 -13.91
C THR A 263 19.50 21.60 -14.00
N PHE A 264 18.56 20.97 -14.72
CA PHE A 264 17.22 21.50 -14.94
C PHE A 264 16.16 20.41 -14.79
N PRO A 265 14.95 20.76 -14.34
CA PRO A 265 13.87 19.80 -14.16
C PRO A 265 13.26 19.39 -15.52
N GLN A 266 12.93 18.11 -15.65
CA GLN A 266 12.06 17.59 -16.71
C GLN A 266 10.82 16.98 -16.08
N LEU A 267 9.65 17.43 -16.55
CA LEU A 267 8.36 16.83 -16.21
C LEU A 267 7.89 15.99 -17.39
N ILE A 268 7.75 14.69 -17.18
CA ILE A 268 7.31 13.73 -18.18
C ILE A 268 5.97 13.17 -17.73
N VAL A 269 4.96 13.23 -18.59
CA VAL A 269 3.63 12.68 -18.32
C VAL A 269 3.28 11.56 -19.28
N TYR A 270 2.54 10.57 -18.77
CA TYR A 270 1.99 9.47 -19.53
C TYR A 270 0.48 9.39 -19.23
N PRO A 271 -0.38 9.33 -20.25
CA PRO A 271 -1.80 9.07 -20.04
C PRO A 271 -2.01 7.76 -19.28
N ALA A 272 -2.85 7.81 -18.26
CA ALA A 272 -3.30 6.67 -17.50
C ALA A 272 -4.82 6.77 -17.26
N ALA A 273 -5.41 5.69 -16.77
CA ALA A 273 -6.79 5.66 -16.32
C ALA A 273 -6.90 4.83 -15.04
N ILE A 274 -7.91 5.14 -14.23
CA ILE A 274 -8.29 4.36 -13.05
C ILE A 274 -9.69 3.81 -13.24
N LEU A 275 -9.84 2.51 -13.06
CA LEU A 275 -11.14 1.85 -13.00
C LEU A 275 -11.43 1.50 -11.54
N GLU A 276 -12.48 2.10 -10.97
CA GLU A 276 -13.02 1.68 -9.67
C GLU A 276 -13.93 0.48 -9.90
N ARG A 277 -13.62 -0.64 -9.25
CA ARG A 277 -14.46 -1.83 -9.22
C ARG A 277 -15.61 -1.68 -8.23
N SER A 278 -16.67 -2.48 -8.39
CA SER A 278 -17.83 -2.51 -7.50
C SER A 278 -17.49 -2.87 -6.04
N ASP A 279 -16.40 -3.60 -5.82
CA ASP A 279 -15.85 -3.92 -4.50
C ASP A 279 -14.89 -2.85 -3.94
N GLY A 280 -14.72 -1.73 -4.65
CA GLY A 280 -13.86 -0.61 -4.24
C GLY A 280 -12.39 -0.75 -4.65
N ALA A 281 -11.98 -1.84 -5.31
CA ALA A 281 -10.61 -1.96 -5.81
C ALA A 281 -10.33 -0.96 -6.94
N LEU A 282 -9.14 -0.36 -6.94
CA LEU A 282 -8.70 0.62 -7.93
C LEU A 282 -7.70 -0.02 -8.90
N LEU A 283 -8.16 -0.31 -10.13
CA LEU A 283 -7.30 -0.83 -11.18
C LEU A 283 -6.65 0.32 -11.93
N GLN A 284 -5.35 0.22 -12.17
CA GLN A 284 -4.55 1.24 -12.84
C GLN A 284 -4.26 0.75 -14.25
N VAL A 285 -4.55 1.59 -15.24
CA VAL A 285 -4.36 1.24 -16.64
C VAL A 285 -3.46 2.28 -17.30
N ALA A 286 -2.41 1.81 -17.96
CA ALA A 286 -1.53 2.66 -18.75
C ALA A 286 -0.95 1.84 -19.91
N GLU A 287 -0.82 2.47 -21.07
CA GLU A 287 -0.06 1.91 -22.18
C GLU A 287 1.41 2.33 -22.04
N GLY A 288 2.33 1.43 -22.37
CA GLY A 288 3.77 1.58 -22.10
C GLY A 288 4.48 2.71 -22.87
N ARG A 289 5.72 2.45 -23.30
CA ARG A 289 6.70 3.45 -23.80
C ARG A 289 6.24 4.40 -24.93
N SER A 290 5.09 4.16 -25.56
CA SER A 290 4.62 4.84 -26.77
C SER A 290 3.93 6.19 -26.55
N ALA A 291 3.58 6.56 -25.31
CA ALA A 291 2.75 7.74 -25.02
C ALA A 291 3.41 8.79 -24.10
N ARG A 292 4.75 8.79 -23.98
CA ARG A 292 5.45 9.79 -23.15
C ARG A 292 5.33 11.19 -23.76
N GLN A 293 5.02 12.18 -22.94
CA GLN A 293 4.93 13.59 -23.33
C GLN A 293 5.77 14.43 -22.37
N PHE A 294 6.62 15.30 -22.91
CA PHE A 294 7.40 16.24 -22.11
C PHE A 294 6.58 17.51 -21.92
N VAL A 295 6.31 17.87 -20.66
CA VAL A 295 5.65 19.13 -20.36
C VAL A 295 6.57 20.27 -20.83
N PRO A 296 6.07 21.25 -21.61
CA PRO A 296 6.91 22.33 -22.09
C PRO A 296 7.13 23.38 -21.00
N ALA A 297 8.38 23.81 -20.83
CA ALA A 297 8.73 24.95 -19.97
C ALA A 297 8.23 26.28 -20.57
N ASP A 298 8.13 26.36 -21.89
CA ASP A 298 7.55 27.51 -22.59
C ASP A 298 6.02 27.40 -22.68
N ALA A 299 5.35 28.32 -21.98
CA ALA A 299 3.89 28.40 -21.92
C ALA A 299 3.23 28.61 -23.31
N THR A 300 3.94 29.16 -24.30
CA THR A 300 3.37 29.35 -25.66
C THR A 300 3.07 28.04 -26.37
N THR A 301 3.82 26.98 -26.02
CA THR A 301 3.64 25.63 -26.59
C THR A 301 2.75 24.72 -25.74
N LEU A 302 2.33 25.20 -24.56
CA LEU A 302 1.54 24.42 -23.61
C LEU A 302 0.21 23.94 -24.20
N LYS A 303 -0.47 24.77 -24.99
CA LYS A 303 -1.74 24.38 -25.61
C LYS A 303 -1.60 23.12 -26.48
N GLY A 304 -0.60 23.10 -27.36
CA GLY A 304 -0.33 21.95 -28.23
C GLY A 304 0.01 20.69 -27.44
N HIS A 305 0.74 20.83 -26.32
CA HIS A 305 1.00 19.73 -25.39
C HIS A 305 -0.29 19.22 -24.72
N LEU A 306 -1.14 20.12 -24.22
CA LEU A 306 -2.41 19.74 -23.60
C LEU A 306 -3.32 18.98 -24.58
N ASP A 307 -3.39 19.42 -25.84
CA ASP A 307 -4.13 18.74 -26.90
C ASP A 307 -3.55 17.35 -27.21
N ALA A 308 -2.22 17.21 -27.26
CA ALA A 308 -1.55 15.92 -27.48
C ALA A 308 -1.80 14.92 -26.33
N VAL A 309 -1.75 15.39 -25.07
CA VAL A 309 -2.07 14.57 -23.89
C VAL A 309 -3.54 14.19 -23.89
N ARG A 310 -4.44 15.12 -24.23
CA ARG A 310 -5.87 14.84 -24.38
C ARG A 310 -6.12 13.75 -25.42
N GLN A 311 -5.57 13.89 -26.62
CA GLN A 311 -5.72 12.88 -27.68
C GLN A 311 -5.21 11.51 -27.23
N SER A 312 -4.02 11.47 -26.60
CA SER A 312 -3.44 10.21 -26.12
C SER A 312 -4.28 9.57 -24.99
N SER A 313 -4.86 10.40 -24.11
CA SER A 313 -5.77 9.94 -23.06
C SER A 313 -7.10 9.45 -23.63
N ASP A 314 -7.65 10.12 -24.65
CA ASP A 314 -8.86 9.68 -25.36
C ASP A 314 -8.64 8.33 -26.06
N SER A 315 -7.50 8.15 -26.73
CA SER A 315 -7.13 6.86 -27.34
C SER A 315 -6.98 5.74 -26.31
N LEU A 316 -6.40 6.02 -25.14
CA LEU A 316 -6.33 5.05 -24.05
C LEU A 316 -7.72 4.62 -23.56
N LEU A 317 -8.62 5.59 -23.35
CA LEU A 317 -9.98 5.29 -22.89
C LEU A 317 -10.78 4.49 -23.93
N GLU A 318 -10.67 4.82 -25.21
CA GLU A 318 -11.32 4.01 -26.27
C GLU A 318 -10.76 2.59 -26.28
N ALA A 319 -9.44 2.40 -26.18
CA ALA A 319 -8.84 1.06 -26.08
C ALA A 319 -9.37 0.29 -24.85
N ILE A 320 -9.54 0.97 -23.71
CA ILE A 320 -10.14 0.39 -22.49
C ILE A 320 -11.59 -0.04 -22.75
N PHE A 321 -12.39 0.83 -23.37
CA PHE A 321 -13.81 0.58 -23.63
C PHE A 321 -14.04 -0.51 -24.66
N GLU A 322 -13.18 -0.60 -25.67
CA GLU A 322 -13.18 -1.70 -26.64
C GLU A 322 -12.90 -3.04 -25.94
N GLN A 323 -11.92 -3.10 -25.04
CA GLN A 323 -11.58 -4.33 -24.31
C GLN A 323 -12.64 -4.76 -23.30
N LEU A 324 -13.45 -3.81 -22.82
CA LEU A 324 -14.60 -4.08 -21.95
C LEU A 324 -15.90 -4.24 -22.73
N GLU A 325 -15.91 -4.07 -24.06
CA GLU A 325 -17.10 -4.09 -24.91
C GLU A 325 -18.22 -3.15 -24.40
N ARG A 326 -17.83 -2.08 -23.70
CA ARG A 326 -18.75 -1.12 -23.08
C ARG A 326 -18.09 0.24 -22.92
N ARG A 327 -18.82 1.29 -23.30
CA ARG A 327 -18.44 2.67 -23.01
C ARG A 327 -18.89 3.09 -21.61
N PHE A 328 -18.05 3.87 -20.95
CA PHE A 328 -18.32 4.44 -19.64
C PHE A 328 -18.21 5.96 -19.70
N GLU A 329 -19.02 6.64 -18.90
CA GLU A 329 -18.81 8.06 -18.63
C GLU A 329 -17.60 8.23 -17.71
N VAL A 330 -16.70 9.14 -18.08
CA VAL A 330 -15.56 9.49 -17.24
C VAL A 330 -16.06 10.32 -16.07
N SER A 331 -15.76 9.86 -14.86
CA SER A 331 -16.19 10.46 -13.61
C SER A 331 -15.36 11.69 -13.24
N ASP A 332 -16.04 12.67 -12.65
CA ASP A 332 -15.40 13.86 -12.09
C ASP A 332 -14.42 13.52 -10.97
N LEU A 333 -13.43 14.40 -10.80
CA LEU A 333 -12.39 14.23 -9.78
C LEU A 333 -12.99 14.14 -8.36
N ALA A 334 -14.05 14.90 -8.07
CA ALA A 334 -14.74 14.88 -6.78
C ALA A 334 -15.38 13.52 -6.43
N ALA A 335 -15.64 12.65 -7.41
CA ALA A 335 -16.21 11.33 -7.20
C ALA A 335 -15.16 10.26 -6.86
N PHE A 336 -13.87 10.58 -6.97
CA PHE A 336 -12.80 9.61 -6.70
C PHE A 336 -12.72 9.29 -5.20
N PRO A 337 -12.73 7.99 -4.81
CA PRO A 337 -12.71 7.58 -3.40
C PRO A 337 -11.38 7.89 -2.68
N GLY A 338 -10.33 8.21 -3.44
CA GLY A 338 -8.98 8.43 -2.92
C GLY A 338 -8.13 7.17 -2.97
N PHE A 339 -6.83 7.37 -3.16
CA PHE A 339 -5.87 6.30 -2.93
C PHE A 339 -5.84 5.94 -1.44
N PRO A 340 -5.67 4.66 -1.11
CA PRO A 340 -5.48 4.23 0.25
C PRO A 340 -4.18 4.86 0.79
N VAL A 341 -4.28 5.42 2.00
CA VAL A 341 -3.11 5.97 2.70
C VAL A 341 -2.20 4.81 3.06
N THR A 342 -0.95 4.81 2.61
CA THR A 342 0.09 3.92 3.13
C THR A 342 0.60 4.53 4.44
N PRO A 343 0.22 4.02 5.63
CA PRO A 343 0.81 4.52 6.86
C PRO A 343 2.27 4.10 6.90
N LEU A 344 3.20 5.05 6.80
CA LEU A 344 4.60 4.83 7.12
C LEU A 344 4.69 4.48 8.62
N ARG A 345 5.05 3.24 8.97
CA ARG A 345 5.40 2.91 10.36
C ARG A 345 6.74 3.57 10.70
N GLY A 346 6.77 4.37 11.76
CA GLY A 346 7.98 5.01 12.28
C GLY A 346 7.84 6.48 12.67
N SER A 347 6.78 7.17 12.22
CA SER A 347 6.44 8.48 12.82
C SER A 347 5.87 8.22 14.20
N ARG A 348 6.43 8.84 15.24
CA ARG A 348 5.90 8.82 16.61
C ARG A 348 4.49 9.41 16.58
N VAL A 349 3.48 8.57 16.38
CA VAL A 349 2.06 8.90 16.56
C VAL A 349 1.86 9.11 18.06
N GLY A 350 2.08 10.33 18.51
CA GLY A 350 1.94 10.67 19.93
C GLY A 350 1.80 12.15 20.26
N LEU A 351 1.98 13.07 19.31
CA LEU A 351 1.89 14.52 19.59
C LEU A 351 1.07 15.33 18.59
N VAL A 352 0.50 14.70 17.56
CA VAL A 352 -0.41 15.37 16.63
C VAL A 352 -1.74 14.62 16.67
N PRO A 353 -2.87 15.27 17.00
CA PRO A 353 -4.18 14.66 16.87
C PRO A 353 -4.32 14.09 15.46
N GLU A 354 -4.78 12.84 15.33
CA GLU A 354 -5.18 12.34 14.02
C GLU A 354 -6.20 13.35 13.44
N PRO A 355 -5.99 13.87 12.21
CA PRO A 355 -6.92 14.83 11.65
C PRO A 355 -8.32 14.20 11.59
N LEU A 356 -9.30 14.95 12.11
CA LEU A 356 -10.72 14.55 12.24
C LEU A 356 -11.35 14.06 10.92
N GLN A 357 -10.76 14.43 9.78
CA GLN A 357 -11.07 13.88 8.46
C GLN A 357 -9.77 13.60 7.71
N ARG A 358 -9.58 12.34 7.29
CA ARG A 358 -8.49 11.97 6.39
C ARG A 358 -8.75 12.59 5.01
N ARG A 359 -7.82 13.42 4.56
CA ARG A 359 -7.85 14.04 3.24
C ARG A 359 -7.78 12.96 2.15
N VAL A 360 -8.73 12.97 1.22
CA VAL A 360 -8.76 12.08 0.04
C VAL A 360 -7.44 12.23 -0.74
N GLN A 361 -6.73 11.14 -0.99
CA GLN A 361 -5.44 11.19 -1.69
C GLN A 361 -5.65 11.06 -3.20
N PHE A 362 -5.35 12.10 -3.97
CA PHE A 362 -5.44 12.08 -5.44
C PHE A 362 -4.10 11.83 -6.15
N VAL A 363 -3.01 11.89 -5.39
CA VAL A 363 -1.66 11.69 -5.87
C VAL A 363 -1.03 10.58 -5.04
N ARG A 364 -0.50 9.57 -5.72
CA ARG A 364 0.17 8.42 -5.10
C ARG A 364 1.61 8.36 -5.61
N PRO A 365 2.64 8.44 -4.75
CA PRO A 365 3.99 8.09 -5.13
C PRO A 365 4.04 6.64 -5.61
N TRP A 366 4.81 6.36 -6.65
CA TRP A 366 4.97 4.99 -7.11
C TRP A 366 5.87 4.20 -6.15
N PRO A 367 5.52 2.95 -5.79
CA PRO A 367 6.36 2.14 -4.91
C PRO A 367 7.80 2.06 -5.43
N ASP A 368 8.77 2.23 -4.52
CA ASP A 368 10.21 2.16 -4.77
C ASP A 368 10.75 3.15 -5.82
N ARG A 369 9.97 4.17 -6.21
CA ARG A 369 10.38 5.26 -7.12
C ARG A 369 9.91 6.62 -6.62
N ALA A 370 10.81 7.32 -5.93
CA ALA A 370 10.51 8.60 -5.28
C ALA A 370 10.18 9.75 -6.25
N ASP A 371 10.49 9.59 -7.53
CA ASP A 371 10.37 10.56 -8.61
C ASP A 371 9.17 10.30 -9.54
N GLU A 372 8.43 9.21 -9.31
CA GLU A 372 7.27 8.83 -10.09
C GLU A 372 5.98 8.92 -9.26
N PHE A 373 4.93 9.48 -9.86
CA PHE A 373 3.66 9.77 -9.22
C PHE A 373 2.51 9.37 -10.13
N LEU A 374 1.48 8.75 -9.57
CA LEU A 374 0.20 8.55 -10.24
C LEU A 374 -0.80 9.58 -9.74
N LEU A 375 -1.32 10.41 -10.64
CA LEU A 375 -2.24 11.49 -10.36
C LEU A 375 -3.60 11.22 -10.97
N VAL A 376 -4.66 11.22 -10.18
CA VAL A 376 -6.03 11.17 -10.71
C VAL A 376 -6.46 12.58 -11.09
N THR A 377 -6.92 12.74 -12.33
CA THR A 377 -7.35 14.03 -12.89
C THR A 377 -8.86 14.07 -13.17
N GLY A 378 -9.58 12.97 -12.94
CA GLY A 378 -11.02 12.89 -13.09
C GLY A 378 -11.44 12.97 -14.56
N ALA A 379 -12.25 13.96 -14.90
CA ALA A 379 -12.64 14.22 -16.30
C ALA A 379 -11.55 14.95 -17.11
N SER A 380 -10.62 15.65 -16.45
CA SER A 380 -9.55 16.40 -17.12
C SER A 380 -8.44 15.47 -17.62
N SER A 381 -7.87 15.74 -18.79
CA SER A 381 -6.72 14.98 -19.33
C SER A 381 -5.37 15.37 -18.72
N HIS A 382 -5.28 16.55 -18.09
CA HIS A 382 -4.05 17.05 -17.48
C HIS A 382 -4.31 17.75 -16.14
N PHE A 383 -3.30 17.82 -15.28
CA PHE A 383 -3.36 18.58 -14.03
C PHE A 383 -3.14 20.10 -14.21
N LEU A 384 -2.70 20.52 -15.40
CA LEU A 384 -2.43 21.91 -15.77
C LEU A 384 -3.60 22.41 -16.59
N LEU A 385 -3.94 23.68 -16.39
CA LEU A 385 -4.84 24.42 -17.27
C LEU A 385 -4.03 25.13 -18.36
N GLU A 386 -4.67 25.44 -19.49
CA GLU A 386 -4.06 26.23 -20.59
C GLU A 386 -3.53 27.58 -20.07
N GLY A 387 -4.27 28.19 -19.15
CA GLY A 387 -3.85 29.37 -18.42
C GLY A 387 -4.49 29.44 -17.03
N PRO A 388 -4.07 30.40 -16.20
CA PRO A 388 -4.67 30.62 -14.89
C PRO A 388 -6.11 31.10 -15.04
N THR A 389 -7.00 30.64 -14.15
CA THR A 389 -8.39 31.10 -14.07
C THR A 389 -8.53 32.56 -13.64
N VAL A 390 -7.42 33.20 -13.24
CA VAL A 390 -7.34 34.58 -12.82
C VAL A 390 -6.08 35.20 -13.40
N ASP A 391 -6.26 36.18 -14.29
CA ASP A 391 -5.20 36.95 -14.96
C ASP A 391 -5.75 38.36 -15.26
N PRO A 392 -5.03 39.47 -14.95
CA PRO A 392 -3.69 39.54 -14.40
C PRO A 392 -3.59 39.10 -12.93
N CYS A 393 -2.40 38.64 -12.52
CA CYS A 393 -2.10 38.34 -11.12
C CYS A 393 -0.64 38.69 -10.81
N MET A 394 -0.41 39.57 -9.82
CA MET A 394 0.94 39.98 -9.39
C MET A 394 1.80 38.80 -8.95
N GLY A 395 1.17 37.73 -8.46
CA GLY A 395 1.84 36.51 -8.03
C GLY A 395 2.67 35.86 -9.13
N HIS A 396 2.35 36.09 -10.41
CA HIS A 396 3.11 35.51 -11.52
C HIS A 396 4.51 36.12 -11.67
N ASN A 397 4.75 37.31 -11.11
CA ASN A 397 6.02 38.02 -11.22
C ASN A 397 6.61 38.31 -9.83
N TRP A 398 7.82 37.80 -9.59
CA TRP A 398 8.52 37.98 -8.32
C TRP A 398 8.81 39.45 -8.00
N ALA A 399 9.15 40.29 -8.98
CA ALA A 399 9.44 41.70 -8.76
C ALA A 399 8.19 42.45 -8.28
N SER A 400 7.02 42.15 -8.86
CA SER A 400 5.75 42.70 -8.38
C SER A 400 5.43 42.28 -6.96
N CYS A 401 5.71 41.02 -6.59
CA CYS A 401 5.61 40.57 -5.20
C CYS A 401 6.61 41.27 -4.27
N GLN A 402 7.83 41.54 -4.73
CA GLN A 402 8.87 42.21 -3.97
C GLN A 402 8.49 43.66 -3.65
N GLU A 403 7.96 44.39 -4.64
CA GLU A 403 7.45 45.76 -4.47
C GLU A 403 6.38 45.84 -3.37
N ALA A 404 5.57 44.78 -3.24
CA ALA A 404 4.53 44.66 -2.22
C ALA A 404 5.00 43.97 -0.92
N GLY A 405 6.25 43.53 -0.82
CA GLY A 405 6.81 42.85 0.37
C GLY A 405 6.23 41.46 0.66
N VAL A 406 5.66 40.80 -0.36
CA VAL A 406 4.99 39.48 -0.27
C VAL A 406 5.67 38.40 -1.11
N GLU A 407 6.92 38.60 -1.51
CA GLU A 407 7.73 37.68 -2.30
C GLU A 407 8.20 36.45 -1.51
N VAL A 408 8.21 35.29 -2.18
CA VAL A 408 8.87 34.08 -1.68
C VAL A 408 10.33 34.04 -2.15
N GLY A 409 11.22 33.57 -1.27
CA GLY A 409 12.66 33.48 -1.56
C GLY A 409 13.37 34.83 -1.56
N ARG A 410 14.68 34.81 -1.84
CA ARG A 410 15.53 36.02 -1.86
C ARG A 410 15.75 36.61 -3.24
N ALA A 411 15.40 35.87 -4.29
CA ALA A 411 15.64 36.23 -5.69
C ALA A 411 14.59 35.56 -6.59
N PRO A 412 14.32 36.12 -7.80
CA PRO A 412 13.42 35.50 -8.76
C PRO A 412 13.95 34.16 -9.28
N VAL A 413 13.04 33.23 -9.55
CA VAL A 413 13.35 32.01 -10.32
C VAL A 413 13.48 32.41 -11.79
N ILE A 414 14.71 32.62 -12.26
CA ILE A 414 15.00 33.08 -13.64
C ILE A 414 15.22 31.93 -14.63
N PHE A 415 15.50 30.72 -14.12
CA PHE A 415 15.59 29.47 -14.89
C PHE A 415 14.79 28.39 -14.17
N SER A 416 14.27 27.40 -14.91
CA SER A 416 13.67 26.22 -14.31
C SER A 416 14.68 25.54 -13.38
N SER A 417 14.26 25.24 -12.16
CA SER A 417 15.14 24.78 -11.09
C SER A 417 14.72 23.42 -10.52
N VAL A 418 15.73 22.64 -10.15
CA VAL A 418 15.56 21.38 -9.41
C VAL A 418 15.45 21.60 -7.91
N ASP A 419 16.07 22.66 -7.39
CA ASP A 419 15.98 23.10 -6.00
C ASP A 419 16.02 24.63 -5.92
N PRO A 420 14.91 25.31 -5.60
CA PRO A 420 13.59 24.72 -5.33
C PRO A 420 13.01 24.05 -6.58
N LYS A 421 12.08 23.09 -6.39
CA LYS A 421 11.35 22.45 -7.49
C LYS A 421 10.43 23.46 -8.17
N ALA A 422 10.91 24.07 -9.25
CA ALA A 422 10.21 25.13 -9.96
C ALA A 422 10.41 24.94 -11.47
N PHE A 423 9.36 24.46 -12.14
CA PHE A 423 9.38 24.22 -13.57
C PHE A 423 9.18 25.51 -14.37
N TYR A 424 8.27 26.38 -13.92
CA TYR A 424 8.00 27.68 -14.53
C TYR A 424 8.76 28.82 -13.83
N ILE A 425 9.29 29.73 -14.63
CA ILE A 425 10.09 30.89 -14.17
C ILE A 425 9.21 32.09 -13.80
N SER A 426 9.76 33.01 -13.01
CA SER A 426 9.13 34.29 -12.70
C SER A 426 8.76 35.04 -13.98
N GLY A 427 7.53 35.54 -14.04
CA GLY A 427 6.93 36.18 -15.21
C GLY A 427 6.07 35.25 -16.06
N ALA A 428 6.17 33.93 -15.90
CA ALA A 428 5.28 32.99 -16.57
C ALA A 428 3.90 32.93 -15.88
N ASN A 429 2.83 32.78 -16.66
CA ASN A 429 1.45 32.72 -16.15
C ASN A 429 1.17 31.51 -15.22
N HIS A 430 2.02 30.49 -15.28
CA HIS A 430 1.94 29.30 -14.43
C HIS A 430 2.85 29.38 -13.20
N HIS A 431 3.58 30.48 -13.00
CA HIS A 431 4.44 30.69 -11.85
C HIS A 431 3.70 31.40 -10.71
N CYS A 432 4.09 31.18 -9.46
CA CYS A 432 3.60 31.92 -8.31
C CYS A 432 4.75 32.24 -7.34
N ALA A 433 5.05 33.52 -7.17
CA ALA A 433 6.06 34.07 -6.28
C ALA A 433 5.48 34.65 -4.97
N HIS A 434 4.19 34.46 -4.68
CA HIS A 434 3.54 35.06 -3.51
C HIS A 434 3.76 34.21 -2.24
N ARG A 435 4.55 34.70 -1.28
CA ARG A 435 4.89 34.05 0.00
C ARG A 435 3.68 33.53 0.77
N GLY A 436 2.66 34.38 0.96
CA GLY A 436 1.44 33.96 1.67
C GLY A 436 0.68 32.81 1.00
N ILE A 437 0.84 32.59 -0.32
CA ILE A 437 0.29 31.42 -1.00
C ILE A 437 1.17 30.20 -0.70
N HIS A 438 2.49 30.34 -0.80
CA HIS A 438 3.45 29.28 -0.48
C HIS A 438 3.30 28.75 0.94
N ASP A 439 3.21 29.64 1.93
CA ASP A 439 3.04 29.27 3.34
C ASP A 439 1.75 28.45 3.55
N ARG A 440 0.65 28.83 2.88
CA ARG A 440 -0.64 28.13 2.99
C ARG A 440 -0.65 26.80 2.23
N ARG A 441 0.21 26.61 1.23
CA ARG A 441 0.29 25.35 0.44
C ARG A 441 0.84 24.19 1.25
N GLN A 442 1.60 24.46 2.30
CA GLN A 442 2.25 23.43 3.11
C GLN A 442 1.19 22.49 3.72
N GLY A 443 1.19 21.22 3.30
CA GLY A 443 0.17 20.23 3.68
C GLY A 443 -1.13 20.26 2.87
N SER A 444 -1.34 21.30 2.04
CA SER A 444 -2.57 21.52 1.27
C SER A 444 -2.39 21.35 -0.24
N CYS A 445 -1.18 21.35 -0.79
CA CYS A 445 -0.96 21.18 -2.23
C CYS A 445 -0.62 19.73 -2.59
N TYR A 446 -1.39 19.09 -3.49
CA TYR A 446 -1.11 17.72 -3.93
C TYR A 446 0.10 17.58 -4.86
N VAL A 447 0.45 18.63 -5.61
CA VAL A 447 1.55 18.58 -6.60
C VAL A 447 2.87 19.12 -6.05
N ALA A 448 2.89 19.62 -4.81
CA ALA A 448 4.09 20.18 -4.17
C ALA A 448 5.26 19.19 -4.08
N ALA A 449 4.98 17.88 -4.12
CA ALA A 449 6.00 16.83 -4.12
C ALA A 449 6.96 16.94 -5.33
N PHE A 450 6.51 17.47 -6.46
CA PHE A 450 7.31 17.61 -7.68
C PHE A 450 7.29 19.01 -8.32
N GLU A 451 6.40 19.91 -7.88
CA GLU A 451 6.31 21.28 -8.38
C GLU A 451 5.81 22.25 -7.28
N SER A 452 6.70 23.12 -6.79
CA SER A 452 6.44 23.99 -5.63
C SER A 452 5.92 25.38 -6.01
N PHE A 453 6.23 25.86 -7.21
CA PHE A 453 5.96 27.24 -7.65
C PHE A 453 4.76 27.34 -8.62
N LEU A 454 4.15 26.23 -9.06
CA LEU A 454 2.97 26.26 -9.93
C LEU A 454 1.84 27.13 -9.37
N CYS A 455 1.27 28.03 -10.16
CA CYS A 455 0.12 28.84 -9.79
C CYS A 455 -1.10 27.96 -9.47
N CYS A 456 -1.73 28.17 -8.30
CA CYS A 456 -2.90 27.39 -7.91
C CYS A 456 -4.09 27.62 -8.85
N ARG A 457 -4.15 28.79 -9.50
CA ARG A 457 -5.20 29.14 -10.47
C ARG A 457 -4.98 28.49 -11.84
N ALA A 458 -3.81 27.89 -12.10
CA ALA A 458 -3.48 27.18 -13.33
C ALA A 458 -3.48 25.65 -13.15
N CYS A 459 -4.11 25.14 -12.07
CA CYS A 459 -4.10 23.73 -11.70
C CYS A 459 -5.52 23.22 -11.44
N ILE A 460 -5.85 22.02 -11.93
CA ILE A 460 -7.19 21.41 -11.75
C ILE A 460 -7.53 21.15 -10.28
N PHE A 461 -6.51 20.97 -9.42
CA PHE A 461 -6.72 20.69 -8.00
C PHE A 461 -7.12 21.93 -7.19
N GLN A 462 -7.28 23.10 -7.82
CA GLN A 462 -7.56 24.37 -7.15
C GLN A 462 -8.70 24.25 -6.14
N GLN A 463 -9.87 23.77 -6.57
CA GLN A 463 -11.07 23.68 -5.72
C GLN A 463 -10.95 22.62 -4.61
N ILE A 464 -10.05 21.65 -4.77
CA ILE A 464 -9.82 20.59 -3.77
C ILE A 464 -8.78 21.03 -2.74
N CYS A 465 -7.74 21.73 -3.18
CA CYS A 465 -6.73 22.33 -2.31
C CYS A 465 -7.30 23.54 -1.54
N TRP A 466 -8.27 24.24 -2.13
CA TRP A 466 -8.86 25.48 -1.62
C TRP A 466 -10.40 25.45 -1.75
N PRO A 467 -11.10 24.62 -0.96
CA PRO A 467 -12.55 24.57 -1.02
C PRO A 467 -13.17 25.89 -0.57
N ASP A 468 -14.30 26.26 -1.17
CA ASP A 468 -15.00 27.50 -0.86
C ASP A 468 -15.36 27.57 0.63
N GLY A 469 -15.12 28.73 1.25
CA GLY A 469 -15.36 28.94 2.68
C GLY A 469 -14.26 28.40 3.62
N ALA A 470 -13.24 27.69 3.11
CA ALA A 470 -12.10 27.27 3.92
C ALA A 470 -11.02 28.36 3.98
N GLY A 471 -11.15 29.25 4.97
CA GLY A 471 -10.13 30.26 5.28
C GLY A 471 -10.23 31.55 4.45
N PRO A 472 -9.30 32.50 4.65
CA PRO A 472 -9.29 33.77 3.96
C PRO A 472 -9.03 33.58 2.46
N ALA A 473 -9.70 34.39 1.63
CA ALA A 473 -9.55 34.36 0.19
C ALA A 473 -8.07 34.34 -0.23
N LEU A 474 -7.76 33.56 -1.27
CA LEU A 474 -6.43 33.58 -1.86
C LEU A 474 -6.19 34.99 -2.45
N PRO A 475 -5.04 35.64 -2.20
CA PRO A 475 -4.68 36.94 -2.79
C PRO A 475 -4.41 36.89 -4.32
N CYS A 476 -5.10 36.01 -5.05
CA CYS A 476 -4.98 35.88 -6.51
C CYS A 476 -5.77 36.98 -7.22
N GLY A 477 -5.27 37.45 -8.37
CA GLY A 477 -5.97 38.44 -9.20
C GLY A 477 -5.76 39.89 -8.79
N LEU A 478 -4.90 40.14 -7.81
CA LEU A 478 -4.45 41.48 -7.50
C LEU A 478 -3.43 41.91 -8.57
N SER A 479 -3.63 43.08 -9.17
CA SER A 479 -2.62 43.80 -9.93
C SER A 479 -1.98 44.86 -9.02
N ASN A 480 -0.67 45.09 -9.16
CA ASN A 480 -0.01 46.26 -8.55
C ASN A 480 -0.52 47.56 -9.17
#